data_AF-A0A101CZJ7-F1
#
_entry.id   AF-A0A101CZJ7-F1
#
_cell.length_a   1.000
_cell.length_b   1.000
_cell.length_c   1.000
_cell.angle_alpha   90.00
_cell.angle_beta   90.00
_cell.angle_gamma   90.00
#
_symmetry.space_group_name_H-M   'P 1'
#
loop_
_entity.id
_entity.type
_entity.pdbx_description
1 polymer ?
#
loop_
_entity_poly.entity_id
_entity_poly.type
_entity_poly.pdbx_seq_one_letter_code
_entity_poly.pdbx_strand_id
1 'polypeptide(L)' 'SVTARRMRKEFAKELAPYYWKPYFWNRAYALISVGGRANIATLLRYIEHQDDPRKLGQPLN' A
#
# COMPACT_ATOMS: atom_id res chain seq x y z
N SER A 1 -2.20 -11.62 4.05
CA SER A 1 -2.90 -10.94 5.16
C SER A 1 -4.31 -11.51 5.34
N VAL A 2 -4.95 -11.28 6.49
CA VAL A 2 -6.34 -11.70 6.74
C VAL A 2 -7.31 -10.97 5.79
N THR A 3 -7.08 -9.68 5.56
CA THR A 3 -7.89 -8.85 4.65
C THR A 3 -7.89 -9.38 3.23
N ALA A 4 -6.74 -9.80 2.70
CA ALA A 4 -6.64 -10.38 1.35
C ALA A 4 -7.49 -11.65 1.21
N ARG A 5 -7.50 -12.51 2.24
CA ARG A 5 -8.29 -13.75 2.23
C ARG A 5 -9.79 -13.47 2.25
N ARG A 6 -10.23 -12.51 3.07
CA ARG A 6 -11.65 -12.12 3.14
C ARG A 6 -12.12 -11.46 1.85
N MET A 7 -11.35 -10.50 1.32
CA MET A 7 -11.66 -9.82 0.05
C MET A 7 -11.83 -10.81 -1.10
N ARG A 8 -10.92 -11.77 -1.28
CA ARG A 8 -11.05 -12.80 -2.31
C ARG A 8 -12.24 -13.74 -2.11
N LYS A 9 -12.67 -13.96 -0.87
CA LYS A 9 -13.84 -14.79 -0.56
C LYS A 9 -15.14 -14.04 -0.85
N GLU A 10 -15.22 -12.79 -0.43
CA GLU A 10 -16.44 -11.98 -0.46
C GLU A 10 -16.70 -11.36 -1.84
N PHE A 11 -15.65 -10.98 -2.57
CA PHE A 11 -15.75 -10.20 -3.82
C PHE A 11 -15.09 -10.90 -5.02
N ALA A 12 -15.16 -12.23 -5.09
CA ALA A 12 -14.47 -13.02 -6.12
C ALA A 12 -14.87 -12.63 -7.55
N LYS A 13 -16.16 -12.31 -7.78
CA LYS A 13 -16.70 -11.98 -9.11
C LYS A 13 -16.24 -10.60 -9.57
N GLU A 14 -16.24 -9.65 -8.65
CA GLU A 14 -15.86 -8.25 -8.85
C GLU A 14 -14.36 -8.11 -9.06
N LEU A 15 -13.57 -8.95 -8.38
CA LEU A 15 -12.11 -8.96 -8.48
C LEU A 15 -11.62 -9.67 -9.75
N ALA A 16 -12.36 -10.63 -10.30
CA ALA A 16 -11.93 -11.44 -11.43
C ALA A 16 -11.40 -10.65 -12.65
N PRO A 17 -12.02 -9.52 -13.07
CA PRO A 17 -11.51 -8.74 -14.20
C PRO A 17 -10.19 -8.03 -13.93
N TYR A 18 -9.87 -7.73 -12.67
CA TYR A 18 -8.76 -6.86 -12.29
C TYR A 18 -7.61 -7.62 -11.61
N TYR A 19 -7.88 -8.81 -11.09
CA TYR A 19 -7.02 -9.44 -10.09
C TYR A 19 -6.87 -10.95 -10.31
N TRP A 20 -5.76 -11.34 -10.94
CA TRP A 20 -5.35 -12.74 -11.17
C TRP A 20 -3.97 -13.08 -10.56
N LYS A 21 -3.36 -12.12 -9.87
CA LYS A 21 -2.01 -12.27 -9.30
C LYS A 21 -2.04 -13.04 -7.98
N PRO A 22 -0.97 -13.78 -7.62
CA PRO A 22 -0.92 -14.57 -6.39
C PRO A 22 -0.86 -13.73 -5.09
N TYR A 23 -0.64 -12.42 -5.19
CA TYR A 23 -0.51 -11.49 -4.06
C TYR A 23 -1.48 -10.31 -4.17
N PHE A 24 -2.20 -10.04 -3.08
CA PHE A 24 -3.31 -9.06 -3.07
C PHE A 24 -2.86 -7.67 -2.65
N TRP A 25 -1.97 -7.60 -1.67
CA TRP A 25 -1.33 -6.37 -1.26
C TRP A 25 0.12 -6.39 -1.73
N ASN A 26 0.67 -5.21 -2.00
CA ASN A 26 2.11 -5.04 -2.09
C ASN A 26 2.76 -5.48 -0.76
N ARG A 27 4.00 -5.99 -0.82
CA ARG A 27 4.81 -6.31 0.37
C ARG A 27 5.25 -5.05 1.12
N ALA A 28 5.33 -3.91 0.43
CA ALA A 28 5.66 -2.63 1.04
C ALA A 28 4.50 -2.07 1.87
N TYR A 29 4.82 -1.40 2.97
CA TYR A 29 3.87 -0.66 3.80
C TYR A 29 4.53 0.63 4.34
N ALA A 30 3.72 1.67 4.50
CA ALA A 30 4.14 2.90 5.19
C ALA A 30 3.51 2.95 6.58
N LEU A 31 4.30 3.39 7.55
CA LEU A 31 3.85 3.71 8.89
C LEU A 31 4.29 5.13 9.21
N ILE A 32 3.31 6.03 9.39
CA ILE A 32 3.55 7.46 9.61
C ILE A 32 2.83 7.84 10.91
N SER A 33 3.51 8.53 11.82
CA SER A 33 2.87 9.09 13.01
C SER A 33 1.94 10.23 12.62
N VAL A 34 0.70 10.19 13.11
CA VAL A 34 -0.30 11.21 12.83
C VAL A 34 -0.10 12.41 13.77
N GLY A 35 -0.07 13.61 13.19
CA GLY A 35 0.20 14.90 13.85
C GLY A 35 0.48 15.97 12.79
N GLY A 36 0.78 17.22 13.18
CA GLY A 36 0.94 18.35 12.24
C GLY A 36 2.02 18.20 11.15
N ARG A 37 2.82 17.14 11.18
CA ARG A 37 3.88 16.82 10.20
C ARG A 37 3.54 15.68 9.24
N ALA A 38 2.37 15.05 9.35
CA ALA A 38 1.92 14.01 8.41
C ALA A 38 1.21 14.65 7.20
N ASN A 39 1.99 15.26 6.31
CA ASN A 39 1.45 15.97 5.15
C ASN A 39 1.11 15.00 3.99
N ILE A 40 0.16 15.41 3.15
CA ILE A 40 -0.27 14.64 1.95
C ILE A 40 0.89 14.40 0.98
N ALA A 41 1.82 15.35 0.85
CA ALA A 41 2.95 15.22 -0.09
C ALA A 41 3.88 14.06 0.28
N THR A 42 4.11 13.81 1.57
CA THR A 42 4.88 12.67 2.06
C THR A 42 4.21 11.34 1.69
N LEU A 43 2.87 11.27 1.80
CA LEU A 43 2.11 10.07 1.41
C LEU A 43 2.17 9.83 -0.10
N LEU A 44 1.97 10.88 -0.91
CA LEU A 44 2.06 10.80 -2.36
C LEU A 44 3.44 10.33 -2.80
N ARG A 45 4.50 10.93 -2.24
CA ARG A 45 5.89 10.54 -2.52
C ARG A 45 6.15 9.07 -2.19
N TYR A 46 5.61 8.57 -1.07
CA TYR A 46 5.72 7.15 -0.73
C TYR A 46 5.03 6.25 -1.76
N ILE A 47 3.81 6.58 -2.18
CA ILE A 47 3.04 5.81 -3.16
C ILE A 47 3.77 5.72 -4.49
N GLU A 48 4.31 6.84 -4.98
CA GLU A 48 5.09 6.92 -6.23
C GLU A 48 6.37 6.07 -6.22
N HIS A 49 6.98 5.89 -5.05
CA HIS A 49 8.28 5.23 -4.92
C HIS A 49 8.19 3.85 -4.26
N GLN A 50 7.00 3.22 -4.24
CA GLN A 50 6.80 1.90 -3.62
C GLN A 50 7.65 0.79 -4.24
N ASP A 51 8.11 0.96 -5.48
CA ASP A 51 9.00 0.01 -6.15
C ASP A 51 10.40 -0.04 -5.51
N ASP A 52 10.89 1.08 -4.98
CA ASP A 52 12.12 1.13 -4.18
C ASP A 52 12.06 2.21 -3.08
N PRO A 53 11.41 1.91 -1.94
CA PRO A 53 11.22 2.87 -0.85
C PRO A 53 12.53 3.32 -0.20
N ARG A 54 13.65 2.60 -0.40
CA ARG A 54 14.96 2.93 0.17
C ARG A 54 15.51 4.25 -0.37
N LYS A 55 15.07 4.66 -1.57
CA LYS A 55 15.47 5.93 -2.20
C LYS A 55 14.89 7.16 -1.50
N LEU A 56 13.88 7.00 -0.64
CA LEU A 56 13.19 8.12 0.00
C LEU A 56 13.92 8.69 1.22
N GLY A 57 14.92 7.99 1.77
CA GLY A 57 15.56 8.34 3.04
C GLY A 57 14.62 8.19 4.25
N GLN A 58 15.16 8.09 5.46
CA GLN A 58 14.39 8.11 6.70
C GLN A 58 14.80 9.28 7.60
N PRO A 59 13.85 9.98 8.27
CA PRO A 59 12.41 9.82 8.14
C PRO A 59 11.91 10.28 6.76
N LEU A 60 10.70 9.86 6.40
CA LEU A 60 10.02 10.36 5.20
C LEU A 60 9.65 11.83 5.46
N ASN A 61 10.60 12.75 5.27
CA ASN A 61 10.42 14.20 5.46
C ASN A 61 9.86 14.82 4.19
#